data_AF-A0A1I3GRL6-F1
#
_entry.id   AF-A0A1I3GRL6-F1
#
_cell.length_a   1.000
_cell.length_b   1.000
_cell.length_c   1.000
_cell.angle_alpha   90.00
_cell.angle_beta   90.00
_cell.angle_gamma   90.00
#
_symmetry.space_group_name_H-M   'P 1'
#
loop_
_entity.id
_entity.type
_entity.pdbx_description
1 polymer ?
#
loop_
_entity_poly.entity_id
_entity_poly.type
_entity_poly.pdbx_seq_one_letter_code
_entity_poly.pdbx_strand_id
1 'polypeptide(L)' 'MIAEALGDNLLELELEKGIASRKADEPAPYIAIVNMKFEDAVSFKKYFGPHAEKFTADVKNFTNIISVFQMSEIIKL' A
#
# COMPACT_ATOMS: atom_id res chain seq x y z
N MET A 1 10.00 3.94 -7.57
CA MET A 1 10.62 3.14 -6.49
C MET A 1 9.96 1.78 -6.26
N ILE A 2 8.74 1.68 -5.69
CA ILE A 2 8.17 0.37 -5.32
C ILE A 2 7.91 -0.50 -6.54
N ALA A 3 7.23 0.03 -7.56
CA ALA A 3 6.97 -0.69 -8.80
C ALA A 3 8.26 -1.15 -9.50
N GLU A 4 9.30 -0.32 -9.51
CA GLU A 4 10.61 -0.66 -10.08
C GLU A 4 11.33 -1.77 -9.29
N ALA A 5 11.22 -1.75 -7.95
CA ALA A 5 11.86 -2.74 -7.09
C ALA A 5 11.17 -4.11 -7.15
N LEU A 6 9.85 -4.14 -7.30
CA LEU A 6 9.06 -5.37 -7.29
C LEU A 6 8.85 -5.95 -8.69
N GLY A 7 8.88 -5.11 -9.73
CA GLY A 7 8.69 -5.50 -11.13
C GLY A 7 7.40 -6.29 -11.33
N ASP A 8 7.50 -7.36 -12.13
CA ASP A 8 6.37 -8.22 -12.49
C ASP A 8 5.75 -8.98 -11.29
N ASN A 9 6.39 -8.95 -10.11
CA ASN A 9 5.84 -9.57 -8.90
C ASN A 9 4.76 -8.71 -8.23
N LEU A 10 4.72 -7.40 -8.56
CA LEU A 10 3.63 -6.51 -8.17
C LEU A 10 2.58 -6.53 -9.28
N LEU A 11 1.56 -7.36 -9.10
CA LEU A 11 0.53 -7.60 -10.13
C LEU A 11 -0.29 -6.34 -10.40
N GLU A 12 -0.50 -5.54 -9.36
CA GLU A 12 -1.33 -4.33 -9.42
C GLU A 12 -0.89 -3.37 -8.30
N LEU A 13 -0.90 -2.08 -8.61
CA LEU A 13 -0.62 -1.01 -7.67
C LEU A 13 -1.64 0.11 -7.87
N GLU A 14 -2.41 0.37 -6.83
CA GLU A 14 -3.40 1.44 -6.81
C GLU A 14 -3.11 2.42 -5.67
N LEU A 15 -3.35 3.70 -5.94
CA LEU A 15 -3.29 4.76 -4.94
C LEU A 15 -4.65 5.46 -4.90
N GLU A 16 -5.28 5.40 -3.74
CA GLU A 16 -6.51 6.11 -3.46
C GLU A 16 -6.20 7.33 -2.60
N LYS A 17 -6.71 8.49 -3.01
CA LYS A 17 -6.62 9.72 -2.23
C LYS A 17 -7.92 9.92 -1.46
N GLY A 18 -7.81 10.07 -0.14
CA GLY A 18 -8.96 10.40 0.71
C GLY A 18 -9.57 11.74 0.34
N ILE A 19 -10.88 11.76 0.08
CA ILE A 19 -11.64 12.97 -0.24
C ILE A 19 -12.53 13.37 0.94
N ALA A 20 -13.37 12.44 1.39
CA ALA A 20 -14.28 12.63 2.51
C ALA A 20 -14.69 11.27 3.10
N SER A 21 -15.41 11.29 4.21
CA SER A 21 -16.09 10.11 4.78
C SER A 21 -17.48 9.95 4.13
N ARG A 22 -18.50 9.56 4.89
CA ARG A 22 -19.88 9.37 4.42
C ARG A 22 -20.53 10.65 3.91
N LYS A 23 -20.07 11.81 4.37
CA LYS A 23 -20.55 13.13 3.94
C LYS A 23 -19.37 13.97 3.46
N ALA A 24 -19.63 14.86 2.51
CA ALA A 24 -18.61 15.69 1.88
C ALA A 24 -17.88 16.65 2.86
N ASP A 25 -18.52 17.01 3.97
CA ASP A 25 -17.98 17.86 5.03
C ASP A 25 -17.23 17.08 6.13
N GLU A 26 -17.33 15.75 6.14
CA GLU A 26 -16.61 14.89 7.08
C GLU A 26 -15.27 14.45 6.46
N PRO A 27 -14.12 14.64 7.15
CA PRO A 27 -12.82 14.30 6.59
C PRO A 27 -12.67 12.78 6.37
N ALA A 28 -11.92 12.39 5.35
CA ALA A 28 -11.58 10.99 5.11
C ALA A 28 -10.75 10.42 6.28
N PRO A 29 -11.04 9.20 6.76
CA PRO A 29 -10.29 8.58 7.85
C PRO A 29 -8.84 8.26 7.44
N TYR A 30 -8.60 8.04 6.15
CA TYR A 30 -7.28 7.84 5.57
C TYR A 30 -7.07 8.83 4.44
N ILE A 31 -5.99 9.62 4.50
CA ILE A 31 -5.64 10.58 3.45
C ILE A 31 -5.11 9.90 2.17
N ALA A 32 -4.52 8.71 2.33
CA ALA A 32 -4.05 7.87 1.25
C ALA A 32 -4.21 6.39 1.62
N ILE A 33 -4.61 5.56 0.65
CA ILE A 33 -4.61 4.10 0.75
C ILE A 33 -3.85 3.57 -0.46
N VAL A 34 -2.94 2.62 -0.22
CA VAL A 34 -2.17 1.98 -1.29
C VAL A 34 -2.51 0.49 -1.29
N ASN A 35 -3.09 0.02 -2.40
CA ASN A 35 -3.33 -1.40 -2.61
C ASN A 35 -2.19 -1.97 -3.45
N MET A 36 -1.53 -2.99 -2.92
CA MET A 36 -0.49 -3.74 -3.61
C MET A 36 -0.93 -5.19 -3.75
N LYS A 37 -1.07 -5.66 -4.98
CA LYS A 37 -1.54 -7.02 -5.26
C LYS A 37 -0.38 -7.93 -5.58
N PHE A 38 -0.39 -9.09 -4.93
CA PHE A 38 0.55 -10.17 -5.13
C PHE A 38 -0.23 -11.45 -5.40
N GLU A 39 0.45 -12.47 -5.93
CA GLU A 39 -0.15 -13.79 -6.16
C GLU A 39 -0.65 -14.42 -4.85
N ASP A 40 0.16 -14.34 -3.78
CA ASP A 40 -0.19 -14.78 -2.44
C ASP A 40 0.68 -14.11 -1.35
N ALA A 41 0.40 -14.44 -0.09
CA ALA A 41 1.16 -13.95 1.07
C ALA A 41 2.62 -14.41 1.11
N VAL A 42 2.93 -15.55 0.48
CA VAL A 42 4.30 -16.09 0.41
C VAL A 42 5.14 -15.25 -0.55
N SER A 43 4.58 -14.92 -1.71
CA SER A 43 5.15 -14.07 -2.74
C SER A 43 5.39 -12.66 -2.20
N PHE A 44 4.43 -12.11 -1.45
CA PHE A 44 4.64 -10.83 -0.74
C PHE A 44 5.90 -10.86 0.12
N LYS A 45 6.04 -11.85 1.02
CA LYS A 45 7.22 -11.94 1.90
C LYS A 45 8.51 -12.13 1.12
N LYS A 46 8.49 -12.96 0.07
CA LYS A 46 9.66 -13.27 -0.76
C LYS A 46 10.19 -12.06 -1.51
N TYR A 47 9.30 -11.26 -2.11
CA TYR A 47 9.70 -10.17 -3.01
C TYR A 47 9.70 -8.80 -2.32
N PHE A 48 8.78 -8.54 -1.40
CA PHE A 48 8.76 -7.28 -0.65
C PHE A 48 9.77 -7.26 0.50
N GLY A 49 9.92 -8.39 1.21
CA GLY A 49 10.77 -8.52 2.40
C GLY A 49 12.20 -7.96 2.21
N PRO A 50 12.93 -8.32 1.15
CA PRO A 50 14.28 -7.81 0.89
C PRO A 50 14.37 -6.28 0.72
N HIS A 51 13.25 -5.60 0.45
CA HIS A 51 13.19 -4.15 0.25
C HIS A 51 12.49 -3.39 1.40
N ALA A 52 11.96 -4.10 2.39
CA ALA A 52 11.11 -3.53 3.44
C ALA A 52 11.81 -2.41 4.22
N GLU A 53 13.08 -2.57 4.58
CA GLU A 53 13.86 -1.55 5.28
C GLU A 53 14.05 -0.29 4.43
N LYS A 54 14.37 -0.46 3.14
CA LYS A 54 14.52 0.66 2.19
C LYS A 54 13.23 1.46 2.07
N PHE A 55 12.10 0.77 1.93
CA PHE A 55 10.79 1.41 1.81
C PHE A 55 10.40 2.12 3.11
N THR A 56 10.66 1.49 4.26
CA THR A 56 10.39 2.08 5.58
C THR A 56 11.22 3.34 5.80
N ALA A 57 12.49 3.33 5.39
CA ALA A 57 13.38 4.50 5.49
C ALA A 57 12.96 5.66 4.59
N ASP A 58 12.22 5.40 3.51
CA ASP A 58 11.74 6.42 2.57
C ASP A 58 10.49 7.14 3.07
N VAL A 59 9.71 6.55 3.99
CA VAL A 59 8.46 7.14 4.52
C VAL A 59 8.66 8.58 4.98
N LYS A 60 9.75 8.84 5.72
CA LYS A 60 10.07 10.17 6.26
C LYS A 60 10.28 11.25 5.19
N ASN A 61 10.52 10.87 3.93
CA ASN A 61 10.75 11.80 2.83
C ASN A 61 9.45 12.39 2.30
N PHE A 62 8.29 11.77 2.56
CA PHE A 62 7.00 12.20 2.00
C PHE A 62 5.86 12.25 3.02
N THR A 63 6.00 11.68 4.22
CA THR A 63 4.98 11.80 5.26
C THR A 63 5.56 11.60 6.67
N ASN A 64 4.87 12.13 7.66
CA ASN A 64 5.08 11.86 9.09
C ASN A 64 3.96 11.02 9.70
N ILE A 65 3.00 10.56 8.89
CA ILE A 65 1.87 9.74 9.33
C ILE A 65 2.33 8.29 9.54
N ILE A 66 1.92 7.68 10.65
CA ILE A 66 2.10 6.25 10.89
C ILE A 66 1.03 5.49 10.09
N SER A 67 1.47 4.68 9.13
CA SER A 67 0.57 3.87 8.30
C SER A 67 0.03 2.64 9.05
N VAL A 68 -1.19 2.24 8.72
CA VAL A 68 -1.77 0.96 9.13
C VAL A 68 -1.53 -0.06 8.01
N PHE A 69 -1.01 -1.24 8.36
CA PHE A 69 -0.79 -2.34 7.43
C PHE A 69 -1.86 -3.42 7.60
N GLN A 70 -2.42 -3.87 6.49
CA GLN A 70 -3.37 -4.98 6.45
C GLN A 70 -3.04 -5.88 5.25
N MET A 71 -3.16 -7.18 5.45
CA MET A 71 -3.14 -8.18 4.38
C MET A 71 -4.55 -8.69 4.18
N SER A 72 -4.99 -8.80 2.95
CA SER A 72 -6.37 -9.19 2.63
C SER A 72 -6.38 -10.21 1.50
N GLU A 73 -7.32 -11.15 1.61
CA GLU A 73 -7.67 -12.04 0.52
C GLU A 73 -8.66 -11.33 -0.40
N ILE A 74 -8.45 -11.42 -1.71
CA ILE A 74 -9.35 -10.81 -2.70
C ILE A 74 -10.45 -11.81 -3.04
N ILE A 75 -11.67 -11.55 -2.56
CA ILE A 75 -12.85 -12.33 -2.89
C ILE A 75 -13.50 -11.75 -4.14
N LYS A 76 -13.64 -12.56 -5.20
CA LYS A 76 -14.43 -12.19 -6.37
C LYS A 76 -15.91 -12.36 -6.04
N LEU A 77 -16.71 -11.33 -6.32
CA LEU A 77 -18.17 -11.33 -6.16
C LEU A 77 -18.86 -11.84 -7.43
#